data_AF-A0A529LUQ8-F1
#
_entry.id   AF-A0A529LUQ8-F1
#
_cell.length_a   1.000
_cell.length_b   1.000
_cell.length_c   1.000
_cell.angle_alpha   90.00
_cell.angle_beta   90.00
_cell.angle_gamma   90.00
#
_symmetry.space_group_name_H-M   'P 1'
#
loop_
_entity.id
_entity.type
_entity.pdbx_description
1 polymer ?
#
loop_
_entity_poly.entity_id
_entity_poly.type
_entity_poly.pdbx_seq_one_letter_code
_entity_poly.pdbx_strand_id
1 'polypeptide(L)' 'MIAEQGAWAGRKQFVTVGDLDIAYVEVSGAEPALLLVHGFTDTSRSFSLLAPYLA' A
#
# COMPACT_ATOMS: atom_id res chain seq x y z
N MET A 1 -12.44 -15.90 -0.45
CA MET A 1 -11.97 -15.73 0.94
C MET A 1 -11.41 -14.33 1.08
N ILE A 2 -11.95 -13.54 2.01
CA ILE A 2 -11.57 -12.13 2.29
C ILE A 2 -10.30 -12.12 3.16
N ALA A 3 -9.24 -12.80 2.71
CA ALA A 3 -8.03 -13.04 3.51
C ALA A 3 -7.04 -11.86 3.44
N GLU A 4 -7.13 -11.00 2.43
CA GLU A 4 -6.07 -10.03 2.15
C GLU A 4 -6.10 -8.81 3.07
N GLN A 5 -7.28 -8.31 3.44
CA GLN A 5 -7.39 -7.10 4.27
C GLN A 5 -6.78 -7.29 5.67
N GLY A 6 -6.90 -8.50 6.24
CA GLY A 6 -6.37 -8.82 7.56
C GLY A 6 -4.84 -8.84 7.62
N ALA A 7 -4.18 -9.26 6.53
CA ALA A 7 -2.72 -9.33 6.44
C ALA A 7 -2.08 -8.00 5.98
N TRP A 8 -2.87 -7.06 5.45
CA TRP A 8 -2.37 -5.82 4.84
C TRP A 8 -1.44 -5.01 5.75
N ALA A 9 -1.73 -4.96 7.05
CA ALA A 9 -0.90 -4.22 8.00
C ALA A 9 0.53 -4.76 8.10
N GLY A 10 0.73 -6.08 7.95
CA GLY A 10 2.04 -6.71 8.00
C GLY A 10 2.89 -6.49 6.74
N ARG A 11 2.30 -5.96 5.67
CA ARG A 11 3.01 -5.63 4.41
C ARG A 11 3.59 -4.22 4.41
N LYS A 12 3.32 -3.42 5.45
CA LYS A 12 3.81 -2.05 5.53
C LYS A 12 5.32 -2.04 5.65
N GLN A 13 5.94 -1.25 4.77
CA GLN A 13 7.31 -0.81 4.88
C GLN A 13 7.31 0.66 5.31
N PHE A 14 8.48 1.14 5.75
CA PHE A 14 8.68 2.51 6.17
C PHE A 14 9.87 3.09 5.43
N VAL A 15 9.73 4.34 5.00
CA VAL A 15 10.84 5.14 4.48
C VAL A 15 10.87 6.46 5.23
N THR A 16 12.06 6.86 5.66
CA THR A 16 12.27 8.15 6.30
C THR A 16 12.58 9.20 5.23
N VAL A 17 11.80 10.27 5.19
CA VAL A 17 11.96 11.41 4.27
C VAL A 17 12.05 12.68 5.11
N GLY A 18 13.28 13.19 5.28
CA GLY A 18 13.55 14.25 6.24
C GLY A 18 13.30 13.75 7.66
N ASP A 19 12.44 14.45 8.40
CA ASP A 19 12.05 14.09 9.78
C ASP A 19 10.73 13.29 9.84
N LEU A 20 10.22 12.80 8.69
CA LEU A 20 8.95 12.08 8.60
C LEU A 20 9.17 10.62 8.21
N ASP A 21 8.59 9.71 9.00
CA ASP A 21 8.45 8.31 8.61
C ASP A 21 7.14 8.10 7.83
N ILE A 22 7.27 7.67 6.59
CA ILE A 22 6.15 7.37 5.70
C ILE A 22 5.96 5.87 5.62
N ALA A 23 4.79 5.40 6.02
CA ALA A 23 4.39 4.01 5.82
C ALA A 23 3.85 3.80 4.41
N TYR A 24 4.36 2.81 3.68
CA TYR A 24 3.90 2.44 2.35
C TYR A 24 3.77 0.92 2.22
N VAL A 25 3.14 0.44 1.15
CA VAL A 25 3.09 -0.99 0.80
C VAL A 25 3.65 -1.13 -0.59
N GLU A 26 4.68 -1.97 -0.73
CA GLU A 26 5.25 -2.35 -2.02
C GLU A 26 4.54 -3.60 -2.55
N VAL A 27 4.18 -3.57 -3.83
CA VAL A 27 3.63 -4.72 -4.54
C VAL A 27 4.44 -4.88 -5.82
N SER A 28 5.06 -6.05 -6.01
CA SER A 28 5.83 -6.33 -7.22
C SER A 28 4.94 -6.21 -8.46
N GLY A 29 5.42 -5.52 -9.50
CA GLY A 29 4.67 -5.26 -10.73
C GLY A 29 5.59 -4.84 -11.88
N ALA A 30 5.00 -4.45 -13.00
CA ALA A 30 5.72 -4.00 -14.19
C ALA A 30 5.93 -2.48 -14.21
N GLU A 31 6.96 -2.03 -14.94
CA GLU A 31 7.14 -0.62 -15.25
C GLU A 31 6.18 -0.17 -16.38
N PRO A 32 5.70 1.09 -16.37
CA PRO A 32 6.00 2.13 -15.38
C PRO A 32 5.30 1.90 -14.04
N ALA A 33 5.99 2.23 -12.94
CA ALA A 33 5.45 2.09 -11.58
C ALA A 33 4.12 2.86 -11.38
N LEU A 34 3.15 2.20 -10.72
CA LEU A 34 1.87 2.77 -10.33
C LEU A 34 1.88 3.18 -8.85
N LEU A 35 1.70 4.48 -8.57
CA LEU A 35 1.58 4.99 -7.22
C LEU A 35 0.11 5.23 -6.85
N LEU A 36 -0.38 4.57 -5.80
CA LEU A 36 -1.72 4.76 -5.25
C LEU A 36 -1.68 5.66 -4.01
N VAL A 37 -2.42 6.77 -4.05
CA VAL A 37 -2.48 7.75 -2.96
C VAL A 37 -3.90 7.77 -2.40
N HIS A 38 -4.02 7.55 -1.09
CA HIS A 38 -5.32 7.55 -0.43
C HIS A 38 -5.84 8.96 -0.16
N GLY A 39 -7.15 9.07 0.11
CA GLY A 39 -7.81 10.33 0.44
C GLY A 39 -7.67 10.73 1.90
N PHE A 40 -8.36 11.82 2.26
CA PHE A 40 -8.48 12.30 3.63
C PHE A 40 -9.12 11.23 4.54
N THR A 41 -8.59 11.05 5.76
CA THR A 41 -8.96 10.02 6.75
C THR A 41 -8.69 8.55 6.39
N ASP A 42 -8.40 8.25 5.14
CA ASP A 42 -8.06 6.90 4.69
C ASP A 42 -6.60 6.52 4.99
N THR A 43 -6.26 5.26 4.72
CA THR A 43 -4.89 4.74 4.69
C THR A 43 -4.69 3.85 3.47
N SER A 44 -3.47 3.35 3.24
CA SER A 44 -3.21 2.38 2.15
C SER A 44 -4.10 1.13 2.19
N ARG A 45 -4.76 0.83 3.32
CA ARG A 45 -5.73 -0.28 3.45
C ARG A 45 -6.89 -0.16 2.45
N SER A 46 -7.29 1.05 2.03
CA SER A 46 -8.34 1.23 1.03
C SER A 46 -8.03 0.52 -0.29
N PHE A 47 -6.76 0.29 -0.61
CA PHE A 47 -6.32 -0.41 -1.82
C PHE A 47 -6.17 -1.93 -1.65
N SER A 48 -6.40 -2.46 -0.44
CA SER A 48 -6.15 -3.88 -0.16
C SER A 48 -7.00 -4.86 -0.97
N LEU A 49 -8.15 -4.44 -1.49
CA LEU A 49 -8.96 -5.27 -2.38
C LEU A 49 -8.63 -5.05 -3.87
N LEU A 50 -7.95 -3.95 -4.20
CA LEU A 50 -7.58 -3.60 -5.57
C LEU A 50 -6.21 -4.16 -5.93
N ALA A 51 -5.29 -4.20 -4.97
CA ALA A 51 -3.89 -4.56 -5.17
C ALA A 51 -3.64 -5.88 -5.92
N PRO A 52 -4.39 -7.00 -5.70
CA PRO A 52 -4.18 -8.24 -6.46
C PRO A 52 -4.43 -8.13 -7.96
N TYR A 53 -5.16 -7.11 -8.40
CA TYR A 53 -5.55 -6.92 -9.80
C TYR A 53 -4.66 -5.90 -10.52
N LEU A 54 -3.71 -5.29 -9.80
CA LEU A 54 -2.79 -4.27 -10.33
C LEU A 54 -1.35 -4.77 -10.46
N ALA A 55 -1.06 -5.98 -9.96
CA ALA A 55 0.26 -6.62 -10.00
C ALA A 55 0.46 -7.44 -11.29
#